data_AF-A0A7X5UUY3-F1
#
_entry.id   AF-A0A7X5UUY3-F1
#
_cell.length_a   1.000
_cell.length_b   1.000
_cell.length_c   1.000
_cell.angle_alpha   90.00
_cell.angle_beta   90.00
_cell.angle_gamma   90.00
#
_symmetry.space_group_name_H-M   'P 1'
#
loop_
_entity.id
_entity.type
_entity.pdbx_description
1 polymer ?
#
loop_
_entity_poly.entity_id
_entity_poly.type
_entity_poly.pdbx_seq_one_letter_code
_entity_poly.pdbx_strand_id
1 'polypeptide(L)'
;MSRGPWVVKLRFDWGAGPFWVLTDDRGFDDFGCDEITEAVPVSDDLLAAVRDWDERMQRTYNRDVPQNSGMEDPVEEARWKADGRELARRLKAEVGADVRVEYAPLGGPMEVIEG
;
A
#
# COMPACT_ATOMS: atom_id res chain seq x y z
N MET A 1 -12.08 15.79 -19.41
CA MET A 1 -11.93 14.33 -19.51
C MET A 1 -12.30 13.76 -18.16
N SER A 2 -13.46 13.11 -18.03
CA SER A 2 -13.80 12.42 -16.78
C SER A 2 -13.06 11.08 -16.82
N ARG A 3 -11.89 11.01 -16.16
CA ARG A 3 -11.26 9.73 -15.86
C ARG A 3 -12.17 9.02 -14.86
N GLY A 4 -12.44 7.73 -15.10
CA GLY A 4 -13.27 6.91 -14.20
C GLY A 4 -12.69 6.88 -12.78
N PRO A 5 -13.38 6.26 -11.82
CA PRO A 5 -12.91 6.25 -10.43
C PRO A 5 -11.51 5.67 -10.38
N TRP A 6 -10.56 6.47 -9.89
CA TRP A 6 -9.20 6.03 -9.67
C TRP A 6 -9.22 4.95 -8.61
N VAL A 7 -8.53 3.83 -8.86
CA VAL A 7 -8.30 2.81 -7.85
C VAL A 7 -6.85 2.91 -7.41
N VAL A 8 -6.64 3.13 -6.12
CA VAL A 8 -5.33 3.09 -5.49
C VAL A 8 -5.35 1.96 -4.47
N LYS A 9 -4.44 0.99 -4.60
CA LYS A 9 -4.26 -0.05 -3.59
C LYS A 9 -3.01 0.25 -2.78
N LEU A 10 -3.15 0.31 -1.46
CA LEU A 10 -2.01 0.18 -0.56
C LEU A 10 -1.73 -1.32 -0.42
N ARG A 11 -0.67 -1.79 -1.08
CA ARG A 11 -0.33 -3.21 -1.18
C ARG A 11 1.14 -3.40 -0.87
N PHE A 12 1.42 -4.46 -0.13
CA PHE A 12 2.78 -4.95 -0.03
C PHE A 12 3.11 -5.91 -1.17
N ASP A 13 4.26 -5.72 -1.80
CA ASP A 13 4.91 -6.73 -2.65
C ASP A 13 6.43 -6.62 -2.51
N TRP A 14 7.13 -7.75 -2.64
CA TRP A 14 8.57 -7.80 -2.43
C TRP A 14 9.29 -7.01 -3.52
N GLY A 15 10.05 -5.98 -3.13
CA GLY A 15 10.83 -5.16 -4.05
C GLY A 15 10.02 -4.21 -4.95
N ALA A 16 8.74 -4.02 -4.68
CA ALA A 16 7.87 -3.05 -5.38
C ALA A 16 7.53 -1.84 -4.49
N GLY A 17 6.99 -0.79 -5.10
CA GLY A 17 6.39 0.33 -4.38
C GLY A 17 5.08 -0.07 -3.66
N PRO A 18 4.70 0.64 -2.59
CA PRO A 18 3.52 0.28 -1.79
C PRO A 18 2.19 0.72 -2.42
N PHE A 19 2.21 1.59 -3.43
CA PHE A 19 0.99 2.14 -4.05
C PHE A 19 0.77 1.55 -5.44
N TRP A 20 -0.28 0.77 -5.61
CA TRP A 20 -0.67 0.21 -6.90
C TRP A 20 -1.83 1.01 -7.47
N VAL A 21 -1.57 1.76 -8.54
CA VAL A 21 -2.53 2.69 -9.13
C VAL A 21 -3.04 2.14 -10.45
N LEU A 22 -4.36 2.16 -10.63
CA LEU A 22 -4.97 1.89 -11.93
C LEU A 22 -4.83 3.14 -12.82
N THR A 23 -3.86 3.13 -13.74
CA THR A 23 -3.47 4.29 -14.55
C THR A 23 -4.30 4.43 -15.84
N ASP A 24 -4.80 3.31 -16.39
CA ASP A 24 -5.72 3.23 -17.54
C ASP A 24 -6.32 1.80 -17.72
N ASP A 25 -6.66 1.42 -18.95
CA ASP A 25 -7.16 0.09 -19.34
C ASP A 25 -6.08 -1.01 -19.37
N ARG A 26 -4.80 -0.68 -19.12
CA ARG A 26 -3.66 -1.61 -19.17
C ARG A 26 -3.36 -2.30 -17.84
N GLY A 27 -3.90 -1.80 -16.72
CA GLY A 27 -3.77 -2.44 -15.42
C GLY A 27 -3.20 -1.55 -14.33
N PHE A 28 -2.64 -2.19 -13.30
CA PHE A 28 -2.04 -1.50 -12.15
C PHE A 28 -0.53 -1.39 -12.34
N ASP A 29 0.00 -0.18 -12.12
CA ASP A 29 1.42 0.07 -11.96
C ASP A 29 1.72 0.35 -10.48
N ASP A 30 2.88 -0.09 -9.98
CA ASP A 30 3.35 0.27 -8.65
C ASP A 30 4.11 1.60 -8.67
N PHE A 31 3.88 2.40 -7.63
CA PHE A 31 4.48 3.71 -7.42
C PHE A 31 5.17 3.71 -6.05
N GLY A 32 6.38 4.27 -6.01
CA GLY A 32 7.05 4.60 -4.76
C GLY A 32 6.38 5.77 -4.03
N CYS A 33 6.75 5.98 -2.77
CA CYS A 33 6.29 7.13 -1.99
C CYS A 33 6.71 8.48 -2.60
N ASP A 34 7.78 8.52 -3.41
CA ASP A 34 8.25 9.74 -4.08
C ASP A 34 7.55 9.99 -5.44
N GLU A 35 6.80 9.00 -5.96
CA GLU A 35 6.22 9.03 -7.31
C GLU A 35 4.69 9.16 -7.28
N ILE A 36 4.04 8.62 -6.25
CA ILE A 36 2.57 8.54 -6.15
C ILE A 36 1.86 9.90 -6.27
N THR A 37 2.54 11.00 -5.91
CA THR A 37 2.00 12.37 -6.02
C THR A 37 1.76 12.81 -7.47
N GLU A 38 2.34 12.11 -8.46
CA GLU A 38 2.02 12.32 -9.87
C GLU A 38 0.62 11.81 -10.24
N ALA A 39 0.10 10.85 -9.47
CA ALA A 39 -1.20 10.23 -9.70
C ALA A 39 -2.30 10.76 -8.76
N VAL A 40 -2.03 10.87 -7.46
CA VAL A 40 -2.99 11.34 -6.44
C VAL A 40 -2.32 12.21 -5.39
N PRO A 41 -2.99 13.25 -4.87
CA PRO A 41 -2.43 14.09 -3.81
C PRO A 41 -2.37 13.32 -2.50
N VAL A 42 -1.17 13.20 -1.91
CA VAL A 42 -0.92 12.54 -0.63
C VAL A 42 0.06 13.40 0.17
N SER A 43 -0.16 13.52 1.48
CA SER A 43 0.68 14.32 2.37
C SER A 43 2.03 13.67 2.64
N ASP A 44 3.07 14.49 2.84
CA ASP A 44 4.41 14.02 3.20
C ASP A 44 4.40 13.16 4.48
N ASP A 45 3.57 13.52 5.46
CA ASP A 45 3.40 12.77 6.71
C ASP A 45 2.82 11.36 6.49
N LEU A 46 1.90 11.20 5.55
CA LEU A 46 1.37 9.89 5.19
C LEU A 46 2.39 9.09 4.36
N LEU A 47 3.08 9.75 3.43
CA LEU A 47 4.13 9.11 2.61
C LEU A 47 5.27 8.57 3.48
N ALA A 48 5.71 9.32 4.49
CA ALA A 48 6.72 8.88 5.45
C ALA A 48 6.23 7.65 6.24
N ALA A 49 4.99 7.69 6.75
CA ALA A 49 4.44 6.58 7.52
C ALA A 49 4.24 5.30 6.68
N VAL A 50 3.83 5.43 5.41
CA VAL A 50 3.74 4.30 4.46
C VAL A 50 5.10 3.74 4.12
N ARG A 51 6.12 4.60 3.92
CA ARG A 51 7.49 4.16 3.69
C ARG A 51 8.01 3.32 4.85
N ASP A 52 7.82 3.79 6.08
CA ASP A 52 8.24 3.05 7.27
C ASP A 52 7.52 1.70 7.39
N TRP A 53 6.22 1.66 7.08
CA TRP A 53 5.43 0.43 7.08
C TRP A 53 5.91 -0.59 6.03
N ASP A 54 6.17 -0.15 4.81
CA ASP A 54 6.66 -1.01 3.72
C ASP A 54 8.06 -1.54 4.04
N GLU A 55 8.98 -0.65 4.39
CA GLU A 55 10.38 -0.99 4.69
C GLU A 55 10.50 -1.95 5.88
N ARG A 56 9.62 -1.85 6.88
CA ARG A 56 9.57 -2.81 8.00
C ARG A 56 9.39 -4.25 7.51
N MET A 57 8.54 -4.48 6.52
CA MET A 57 8.35 -5.82 5.95
C MET A 57 9.45 -6.15 4.93
N GLN A 58 9.84 -5.23 4.05
CA GLN A 58 10.92 -5.47 3.06
C GLN A 58 12.22 -5.93 3.73
N ARG A 59 12.56 -5.38 4.92
CA ARG A 59 13.77 -5.76 5.69
C ARG A 59 13.76 -7.23 6.15
N THR A 60 12.59 -7.87 6.18
CA THR A 60 12.47 -9.30 6.54
C THR A 60 12.71 -10.24 5.36
N TYR A 61 13.01 -9.70 4.16
CA TYR A 61 13.29 -10.50 2.99
C TYR A 61 14.55 -11.37 3.19
N ASN A 62 14.38 -12.68 3.12
CA ASN A 62 15.46 -13.65 3.22
C ASN A 62 15.96 -14.00 1.82
N ARG A 63 17.10 -13.43 1.43
CA ARG A 63 17.70 -13.64 0.10
C ARG A 63 18.12 -15.09 -0.16
N ASP A 64 18.56 -15.79 0.87
CA ASP A 64 19.07 -17.16 0.74
C ASP A 64 17.90 -18.17 0.62
N VAL A 65 16.81 -17.88 1.33
CA VAL A 65 15.61 -18.74 1.39
C VAL A 65 14.35 -17.88 1.31
N PRO A 66 13.95 -17.42 0.10
CA PRO A 66 12.85 -16.46 -0.06
C PRO A 66 11.52 -16.87 0.57
N GLN A 67 11.21 -18.17 0.60
CA GLN A 67 10.01 -18.69 1.25
C GLN A 67 9.98 -18.53 2.78
N ASN A 68 11.13 -18.24 3.40
CA ASN A 68 11.25 -17.92 4.82
C ASN A 68 11.28 -16.39 5.07
N SER A 69 10.91 -15.58 4.09
CA SER A 69 10.74 -14.13 4.26
C SER A 69 9.46 -13.81 5.04
N GLY A 70 9.43 -12.65 5.68
CA GLY A 70 8.29 -12.19 6.45
C GLY A 70 8.59 -12.14 7.95
N MET A 71 7.66 -11.56 8.71
CA MET A 71 7.75 -11.48 10.17
C MET A 71 7.50 -12.86 10.79
N GLU A 72 8.44 -13.33 11.62
CA GLU A 72 8.33 -14.63 12.30
C GLU A 72 7.39 -14.57 13.51
N ASP A 73 7.32 -13.42 14.20
CA ASP A 73 6.40 -13.23 15.33
C ASP A 73 4.98 -12.90 14.81
N PRO A 74 3.98 -13.76 15.07
CA PRO A 74 2.60 -13.51 14.66
C PRO A 74 2.01 -12.22 15.24
N VAL A 75 2.48 -11.78 16.41
CA VAL A 75 2.04 -10.52 17.04
C VAL A 75 2.57 -9.31 16.26
N GLU A 76 3.81 -9.36 15.79
CA GLU A 76 4.38 -8.32 14.94
C GLU A 76 3.72 -8.28 13.56
N GLU A 77 3.46 -9.45 12.97
CA GLU A 77 2.75 -9.55 11.69
C GLU A 77 1.34 -8.97 11.80
N ALA A 78 0.60 -9.31 12.87
CA ALA A 78 -0.73 -8.78 13.11
C ALA A 78 -0.73 -7.26 13.31
N ARG A 79 0.25 -6.72 14.03
CA ARG A 79 0.44 -5.26 14.18
C ARG A 79 0.75 -4.60 12.85
N TRP A 80 1.67 -5.15 12.05
CA TRP A 80 1.98 -4.62 10.73
C TRP A 80 0.76 -4.61 9.81
N LYS A 81 -0.08 -5.66 9.85
CA LYS A 81 -1.34 -5.70 9.10
C LYS A 81 -2.33 -4.63 9.57
N ALA A 82 -2.41 -4.37 10.87
CA ALA A 82 -3.27 -3.34 11.44
C ALA A 82 -2.78 -1.92 11.09
N ASP A 83 -1.47 -1.68 11.18
CA ASP A 83 -0.83 -0.42 10.83
C ASP A 83 -1.11 -0.06 9.36
N GLY A 84 -0.89 -1.00 8.42
CA GLY A 84 -1.17 -0.78 7.00
C GLY A 84 -2.64 -0.48 6.71
N ARG A 85 -3.57 -1.12 7.44
CA ARG A 85 -5.00 -0.83 7.32
C ARG A 85 -5.32 0.60 7.75
N GLU A 86 -4.72 1.06 8.84
CA GLU A 86 -4.90 2.43 9.32
C GLU A 86 -4.32 3.46 8.35
N LEU A 87 -3.15 3.16 7.76
CA LEU A 87 -2.57 3.98 6.70
C LEU A 87 -3.48 4.04 5.47
N ALA A 88 -4.14 2.94 5.09
CA ALA A 88 -5.09 2.93 3.99
C ALA A 88 -6.35 3.78 4.28
N ARG A 89 -6.82 3.84 5.54
CA ARG A 89 -7.89 4.76 5.97
C ARG A 89 -7.46 6.22 5.87
N ARG A 90 -6.26 6.54 6.34
CA ARG A 90 -5.68 7.88 6.18
C ARG A 90 -5.57 8.26 4.71
N LEU A 91 -5.09 7.35 3.87
CA LEU A 91 -5.03 7.54 2.42
C LEU A 91 -6.42 7.86 1.86
N LYS A 92 -7.43 7.05 2.18
CA LYS A 92 -8.82 7.29 1.75
C LYS A 92 -9.34 8.67 2.15
N ALA A 93 -9.03 9.12 3.36
CA ALA A 93 -9.41 10.45 3.83
C ALA A 93 -8.73 11.58 3.03
N GLU A 94 -7.47 11.41 2.63
CA GLU A 94 -6.72 12.41 1.86
C GLU A 94 -7.12 12.45 0.38
N VAL A 95 -7.30 11.30 -0.27
CA VAL A 95 -7.63 11.24 -1.72
C VAL A 95 -9.12 11.48 -2.01
N GLY A 96 -9.97 11.45 -0.99
CA GLY A 96 -11.38 11.80 -1.08
C GLY A 96 -12.30 10.69 -1.60
N ALA A 97 -13.58 11.04 -1.75
CA ALA A 97 -14.66 10.07 -2.06
C ALA A 97 -14.53 9.44 -3.46
N ASP A 98 -14.03 10.19 -4.44
CA ASP A 98 -13.98 9.80 -5.85
C ASP A 98 -12.88 8.76 -6.17
N VAL A 99 -11.95 8.53 -5.24
CA VAL A 99 -10.88 7.53 -5.37
C VAL A 99 -11.21 6.31 -4.53
N ARG A 100 -11.29 5.14 -5.15
CA ARG A 100 -11.44 3.87 -4.43
C ARG A 100 -10.09 3.48 -3.86
N VAL A 101 -10.04 3.28 -2.53
CA VAL A 101 -8.85 2.78 -1.85
C VAL A 101 -9.04 1.33 -1.44
N GLU A 102 -8.07 0.49 -1.77
CA GLU A 102 -8.01 -0.90 -1.34
C GLU A 102 -6.76 -1.13 -0.49
N TYR A 103 -6.85 -2.03 0.49
CA TYR A 103 -5.71 -2.49 1.28
C TYR A 103 -5.45 -3.97 1.01
N ALA A 104 -4.21 -4.33 0.69
CA ALA A 104 -3.80 -5.71 0.43
C ALA A 104 -2.48 -6.02 1.16
N PRO A 105 -2.53 -6.55 2.39
CA PRO A 105 -1.33 -6.99 3.09
C PRO A 105 -0.77 -8.29 2.48
N LEU A 106 0.48 -8.60 2.81
CA LEU A 106 1.03 -9.93 2.54
C LEU A 106 0.21 -11.00 3.28
N GLY A 107 -0.18 -12.06 2.57
CA GLY A 107 -0.87 -13.22 3.15
C GLY A 107 -2.24 -12.93 3.78
N GLY A 108 -2.92 -11.85 3.37
CA GLY A 108 -4.27 -11.52 3.83
C GLY A 108 -5.24 -11.20 2.69
N PRO A 109 -6.56 -11.12 2.98
CA PRO A 109 -7.53 -10.73 1.98
C PRO A 109 -7.36 -9.26 1.60
N MET A 110 -7.71 -8.93 0.36
CA MET A 110 -7.89 -7.55 -0.06
C MET A 110 -9.14 -6.97 0.62
N GLU A 111 -9.04 -5.75 1.12
CA GLU A 111 -10.12 -5.02 1.78
C GLU A 111 -10.38 -3.70 1.04
N VAL A 112 -11.65 -3.36 0.84
CA VAL A 112 -12.02 -2.02 0.37
C VAL A 112 -12.11 -1.10 1.58
N ILE A 113 -11.47 0.06 1.49
CA ILE A 113 -11.49 1.05 2.57
C ILE A 113 -12.62 2.04 2.31
N GLU A 114 -13.62 1.98 3.16
CA GLU A 114 -14.71 2.95 3.21
C GLU A 114 -14.26 4.22 3.95
N GLY A 115 -14.76 5.36 3.51
CA GLY A 115 -14.51 6.68 4.09
C GLY A 115 -15.69 7.23 4.89
#